data_AF-A0A366IYJ7-F1
#
_entry.id   AF-A0A366IYJ7-F1
#
_cell.length_a   1.000
_cell.length_b   1.000
_cell.length_c   1.000
_cell.angle_alpha   90.00
_cell.angle_beta   90.00
_cell.angle_gamma   90.00
#
_symmetry.space_group_name_H-M   'P 1'
#
loop_
_entity.id
_entity.type
_entity.pdbx_description
1 polymer ?
#
loop_
_entity_poly.entity_id
_entity_poly.type
_entity_poly.pdbx_seq_one_letter_code
_entity_poly.pdbx_strand_id
1 'polypeptide(L)' 'MLILTRRSNETINIGDNIQITVLGIKGGQVRIGVTAPKDVTVHREEIYKRIAAEKQRVEPESYWP' A
#
# COMPACT_ATOMS: atom_id res chain seq x y z
N MET A 1 -13.98 -6.20 0.32
CA MET A 1 -13.32 -5.71 1.54
C MET A 1 -13.30 -6.84 2.56
N LEU A 2 -12.13 -7.25 3.05
CA LEU A 2 -11.98 -8.27 4.09
C LEU A 2 -11.54 -7.59 5.39
N ILE A 3 -12.20 -7.88 6.51
CA ILE A 3 -11.95 -7.23 7.80
C ILE A 3 -11.33 -8.25 8.75
N LEU A 4 -10.16 -7.93 9.28
CA LEU A 4 -9.44 -8.77 10.23
C LEU A 4 -9.05 -7.94 11.45
N THR A 5 -9.40 -8.40 12.64
CA THR A 5 -8.98 -7.77 13.89
C THR A 5 -7.68 -8.42 14.35
N ARG A 6 -6.61 -7.64 14.44
CA ARG A 6 -5.28 -8.09 14.89
C ARG A 6 -4.82 -7.33 16.13
N ARG A 7 -4.09 -8.03 17.01
CA ARG A 7 -3.37 -7.43 18.15
C ARG A 7 -1.95 -7.02 17.75
N SER A 8 -1.27 -6.28 18.62
CA SER A 8 0.15 -5.97 18.46
C SER A 8 0.99 -7.25 18.35
N ASN A 9 1.97 -7.23 17.46
CA ASN A 9 2.83 -8.33 17.01
C ASN A 9 2.13 -9.44 16.23
N GLU A 10 0.86 -9.28 15.86
CA GLU A 10 0.21 -10.20 14.93
C GLU A 10 0.43 -9.78 13.48
N THR A 11 0.40 -10.78 12.60
CA THR A 11 0.75 -10.65 11.20
C THR A 11 -0.36 -11.17 10.30
N ILE A 12 -0.54 -10.51 9.16
CA ILE A 12 -1.44 -10.87 8.07
C ILE A 12 -0.58 -11.12 6.85
N ASN A 13 -0.76 -12.26 6.19
CA ASN A 13 -0.11 -12.56 4.92
C ASN A 13 -1.09 -12.34 3.77
N ILE A 14 -0.62 -11.75 2.68
CA ILE A 14 -1.38 -11.52 1.44
C ILE A 14 -0.62 -12.20 0.31
N GLY A 15 -1.21 -13.26 -0.25
CA GLY A 15 -0.50 -14.16 -1.17
C GLY A 15 0.73 -14.79 -0.49
N ASP A 16 1.79 -14.99 -1.27
CA ASP A 16 3.01 -15.65 -0.79
C ASP A 16 4.14 -14.68 -0.41
N ASN A 17 4.06 -13.43 -0.87
CA ASN A 17 5.19 -12.49 -0.82
C ASN A 17 4.93 -11.24 0.02
N ILE A 18 3.67 -10.95 0.38
CA ILE A 18 3.33 -9.72 1.12
C ILE A 18 2.95 -10.09 2.56
N GLN A 19 3.57 -9.41 3.51
CA GLN A 19 3.34 -9.59 4.92
C GLN A 19 3.09 -8.23 5.59
N ILE A 20 2.04 -8.15 6.39
CA ILE A 20 1.64 -6.96 7.13
C ILE A 20 1.67 -7.31 8.62
N THR A 21 2.51 -6.65 9.39
CA THR A 21 2.65 -6.89 10.83
C THR A 21 2.23 -5.66 11.61
N VAL A 22 1.38 -5.85 12.61
CA VAL A 22 1.02 -4.77 13.53
C VAL A 22 2.15 -4.64 14.56
N LEU A 23 3.02 -3.65 14.43
CA LEU A 23 4.16 -3.48 15.34
C LEU A 23 3.75 -2.95 16.72
N GLY A 24 2.59 -2.30 16.83
CA GLY A 24 2.10 -1.79 18.10
C GLY A 24 1.00 -0.76 17.95
N ILE A 25 0.31 -0.47 19.04
CA ILE A 25 -0.75 0.53 19.11
C ILE A 25 -0.37 1.52 20.20
N LYS A 26 -0.30 2.81 19.86
CA LYS A 26 0.02 3.88 20.81
C LYS A 26 -0.91 5.07 20.57
N GLY A 27 -1.71 5.43 21.57
CA GLY A 27 -2.58 6.62 21.51
C GLY A 27 -3.55 6.62 20.32
N GLY A 28 -4.11 5.46 19.97
CA GLY A 28 -5.00 5.32 18.81
C GLY A 28 -4.29 5.23 17.46
N GLN A 29 -2.98 5.45 17.40
CA GLN A 29 -2.18 5.21 16.20
C GLN A 29 -1.68 3.77 16.18
N VAL A 30 -1.79 3.13 15.03
CA VAL A 30 -1.31 1.77 14.79
C VAL A 30 -0.01 1.87 13.99
N ARG A 31 1.05 1.26 14.50
CA ARG A 31 2.27 1.04 13.73
C ARG A 31 2.12 -0.24 12.92
N ILE A 32 2.25 -0.12 11.61
CA ILE A 32 2.12 -1.21 10.67
C ILE A 32 3.45 -1.36 9.95
N GLY A 33 4.06 -2.53 10.02
CA GLY A 33 5.16 -2.94 9.16
C GLY A 33 4.58 -3.62 7.92
N VAL A 34 5.08 -3.25 6.75
CA VAL A 34 4.72 -3.90 5.49
C VAL A 34 6.00 -4.42 4.87
N THR A 35 6.05 -5.73 4.67
CA THR A 35 7.12 -6.41 3.94
C THR A 35 6.51 -6.87 2.63
N ALA A 36 7.06 -6.38 1.53
CA ALA A 36 6.65 -6.75 0.18
C ALA A 36 7.90 -6.86 -0.70
N PRO A 37 7.87 -7.69 -1.75
CA PRO A 37 8.99 -7.83 -2.67
C PRO A 37 9.13 -6.56 -3.55
N LYS A 38 10.29 -6.40 -4.19
CA LYS A 38 10.65 -5.14 -4.90
C LYS A 38 9.75 -4.81 -6.09
N ASP A 39 9.09 -5.81 -6.66
CA ASP A 39 8.10 -5.68 -7.72
C ASP A 39 6.80 -5.02 -7.24
N VAL A 40 6.48 -5.12 -5.95
CA VAL A 40 5.29 -4.51 -5.35
C VAL A 40 5.66 -3.20 -4.68
N THR A 41 5.21 -2.09 -5.25
CA THR A 41 5.48 -0.77 -4.68
C THR A 41 4.49 -0.44 -3.55
N VAL A 42 5.00 -0.21 -2.35
CA VAL A 42 4.20 0.17 -1.17
C VAL A 42 4.22 1.69 -1.02
N HIS A 43 3.06 2.32 -1.15
CA HIS A 43 2.89 3.76 -0.99
C HIS A 43 1.95 4.08 0.16
N ARG A 44 2.14 5.25 0.78
CA ARG A 44 1.11 5.87 1.62
C ARG A 44 -0.05 6.30 0.73
N GLU A 45 -1.27 6.21 1.23
CA GLU A 45 -2.47 6.51 0.45
C GLU A 45 -2.43 7.93 -0.14
N GLU A 46 -1.94 8.93 0.62
CA GLU A 46 -1.87 10.31 0.13
C GLU A 46 -0.91 10.46 -1.06
N ILE A 47 0.16 9.67 -1.10
CA ILE A 47 1.14 9.69 -2.19
C ILE A 47 0.61 8.93 -3.39
N TYR A 48 -0.04 7.79 -3.17
CA TYR A 48 -0.66 7.00 -4.24
C TYR A 48 -1.70 7.82 -5.02
N LYS A 49 -2.59 8.54 -4.31
CA LYS A 49 -3.61 9.39 -4.94
C LYS A 49 -3.00 10.49 -5.80
N ARG A 50 -1.88 11.10 -5.37
CA ARG A 50 -1.17 12.12 -6.16
C ARG A 50 -0.54 11.52 -7.42
N ILE A 51 0.18 10.41 -7.29
CA ILE A 51 0.83 9.75 -8.44
C ILE A 51 -0.20 9.24 -9.45
N ALA A 52 -1.32 8.69 -9.00
CA ALA A 52 -2.40 8.23 -9.87
C ALA A 52 -3.03 9.40 -10.67
N ALA A 53 -3.24 10.55 -10.02
CA ALA A 53 -3.73 11.76 -10.68
C ALA A 53 -2.71 12.33 -11.70
N GLU A 54 -1.41 12.21 -11.41
CA GLU A 54 -0.33 12.61 -12.31
C GLU A 54 -0.26 11.70 -13.56
N LYS A 55 -0.36 10.38 -13.37
CA LYS A 55 -0.32 9.40 -14.48
C LYS A 55 -1.48 9.56 -15.46
N GLN A 56 -2.66 9.96 -14.98
CA GLN A 56 -3.82 10.27 -15.84
C GLN A 56 -3.64 11.53 -16.70
N ARG A 57 -2.65 12.38 -16.43
CA ARG A 57 -2.36 13.57 -17.25
C ARG A 57 -1.35 13.34 -18.37
N VAL A 58 -0.68 12.19 -18.41
CA VAL A 58 0.37 11.88 -19.40
C VAL A 58 -0.15 10.87 -20.42
N GLU A 59 -1.25 11.21 -21.09
CA GLU A 59 -1.60 10.67 -22.40
C GLU A 59 -1.81 11.85 -23.37
N PRO A 60 -0.75 12.48 -23.90
CA PRO A 60 -0.87 13.26 -25.11
C PRO A 60 -0.83 12.29 -26.30
N GLU A 61 -2.01 11.99 -26.83
CA GLU A 61 -2.37 12.35 -28.20
C GLU A 61 -1.15 12.56 -29.14
N SER A 62 -0.86 11.58 -30.01
CA SER A 62 -0.39 11.75 -31.41
C SER A 62 0.54 10.61 -31.85
N TYR A 63 -0.03 9.66 -32.61
CA TYR A 63 0.70 9.03 -33.70
C TYR A 63 -0.24 8.78 -34.87
N TRP A 64 -0.47 9.82 -35.67
CA TRP A 64 -0.94 9.72 -37.05
C TRP A 64 -0.15 10.73 -37.87
N PRO A 65 0.62 10.24 -38.86
CA PRO A 65 0.28 10.58 -40.24
C PRO A 65 0.03 9.36 -41.12
#